data_AF-A0A381UUN1-F1
#
_entry.id   AF-A0A381UUN1-F1
#
_cell.length_a   1.000
_cell.length_b   1.000
_cell.length_c   1.000
_cell.angle_alpha   90.00
_cell.angle_beta   90.00
_cell.angle_gamma   90.00
#
_symmetry.space_group_name_H-M   'P 1'
#
loop_
_entity.id
_entity.type
_entity.pdbx_description
1 polymer ?
#
loop_
_entity_poly.entity_id
_entity_poly.type
_entity_poly.pdbx_seq_one_letter_code
_entity_poly.pdbx_strand_id
1 'polypeptide(L)' 'MATPGGRSSISVVRLSGSKSIFFAQKLSRSKCEFYKRCVVVLPVYIENSEKIDDAVYIFFKSPASYT' A
#
# COMPACT_ATOMS: atom_id res chain seq x y z
N MET A 1 0.11 -10.67 5.70
CA MET A 1 -0.86 -10.54 4.60
C MET A 1 -2.25 -10.44 5.19
N ALA A 2 -3.17 -9.70 4.57
CA ALA A 2 -4.54 -9.53 5.08
C ALA A 2 -5.55 -10.48 4.41
N THR A 3 -5.16 -11.15 3.32
CA THR A 3 -5.96 -12.17 2.63
C THR A 3 -5.49 -13.60 2.99
N PRO A 4 -6.38 -14.61 2.93
CA PRO A 4 -5.99 -16.02 3.00
C PRO A 4 -4.97 -16.40 1.90
N GLY A 5 -4.15 -17.41 2.15
CA GLY A 5 -3.21 -17.95 1.15
C GLY A 5 -3.92 -18.81 0.11
N GLY A 6 -3.51 -18.73 -1.15
CA GLY A 6 -4.08 -19.50 -2.26
C GLY A 6 -4.07 -18.74 -3.59
N ARG A 7 -4.76 -19.28 -4.60
CA ARG A 7 -4.97 -18.60 -5.89
C ARG A 7 -6.16 -17.66 -5.78
N SER A 8 -5.96 -16.40 -6.10
CA SER A 8 -7.01 -15.36 -6.10
C SER A 8 -6.69 -14.33 -7.18
N SER A 9 -7.71 -13.66 -7.70
CA SER A 9 -7.54 -12.52 -8.60
C SER A 9 -6.93 -11.30 -7.89
N ILE A 10 -7.06 -11.21 -6.57
CA ILE A 10 -6.62 -10.06 -5.75
C ILE A 10 -6.03 -10.56 -4.43
N SER A 11 -4.95 -9.93 -3.97
CA SER A 11 -4.38 -10.08 -2.62
C SER A 11 -4.27 -8.73 -1.92
N VAL A 12 -4.41 -8.70 -0.59
CA VAL A 12 -4.33 -7.45 0.19
C VAL A 12 -3.14 -7.49 1.16
N VAL A 13 -2.30 -6.47 1.08
CA VAL A 13 -1.22 -6.20 2.03
C VAL A 13 -1.63 -5.00 2.88
N ARG A 14 -1.70 -5.18 4.21
CA ARG A 14 -2.02 -4.12 5.17
C ARG A 14 -0.77 -3.65 5.88
N LEU A 15 -0.53 -2.34 5.87
CA LEU A 15 0.49 -1.66 6.65
C LEU A 15 -0.18 -0.81 7.74
N SER A 16 0.28 -0.93 8.98
CA SER A 16 -0.24 -0.19 10.14
C SER A 16 0.90 0.42 10.94
N GLY A 17 0.60 1.44 11.73
CA GLY A 17 1.57 2.15 12.58
C GLY A 17 2.16 3.41 11.95
N SER A 18 3.00 4.11 12.72
CA SER A 18 3.54 5.44 12.38
C SER A 18 4.40 5.47 11.10
N LYS A 19 4.97 4.32 10.70
CA LYS A 19 5.83 4.19 9.50
C LYS A 19 5.08 3.68 8.27
N SER A 20 3.78 3.44 8.35
CA SER A 20 2.98 2.88 7.24
C SER A 20 3.06 3.73 5.96
N ILE A 21 2.92 5.05 6.08
CA ILE A 21 3.06 5.99 4.95
C ILE A 21 4.47 5.93 4.35
N PHE A 22 5.49 5.94 5.21
CA PHE A 22 6.89 5.90 4.76
C PHE A 22 7.16 4.65 3.90
N PHE A 23 6.71 3.48 4.34
CA PHE A 23 6.89 2.25 3.57
C PHE A 23 6.03 2.22 2.31
N ALA A 24 4.80 2.72 2.34
CA ALA A 24 3.94 2.82 1.16
C ALA A 24 4.55 3.74 0.08
N GLN A 25 5.11 4.88 0.48
CA GLN A 25 5.84 5.80 -0.41
C GLN A 25 7.12 5.16 -0.97
N LYS A 26 7.88 4.44 -0.14
CA LYS A 26 9.09 3.73 -0.57
C LYS A 26 8.78 2.65 -1.61
N LEU A 27 7.76 1.83 -1.36
CA LEU A 27 7.32 0.76 -2.26
C LEU A 27 6.79 1.30 -3.59
N SER A 28 6.06 2.42 -3.54
CA SER A 28 5.51 3.02 -4.76
C SER A 28 6.46 3.95 -5.50
N ARG A 29 7.58 4.32 -4.86
CA ARG A 29 8.49 5.41 -5.27
C ARG A 29 7.77 6.72 -5.55
N SER A 30 6.58 6.87 -4.98
CA SER A 30 5.73 8.02 -5.20
C SER A 30 5.98 9.07 -4.13
N LYS A 31 6.03 10.32 -4.58
CA LYS A 31 5.97 11.50 -3.70
C LYS A 31 4.53 11.96 -3.46
N CYS A 32 3.54 11.18 -3.90
CA CYS A 32 2.13 11.50 -3.71
C CYS A 32 1.83 11.64 -2.21
N GLU A 33 1.07 12.68 -1.88
CA GLU A 33 0.47 12.80 -0.56
C GLU A 33 -0.69 11.81 -0.47
N PHE A 34 -0.54 10.80 0.40
CA PHE A 34 -1.62 9.86 0.69
C PHE A 34 -2.69 10.56 1.54
N TYR A 35 -3.69 11.13 0.88
CA TYR A 35 -4.86 11.72 1.54
C TYR A 35 -5.79 10.64 2.11
N LYS A 36 -6.41 10.93 3.26
CA LYS A 36 -7.34 10.02 3.94
C LYS A 36 -8.45 9.59 2.97
N ARG A 37 -8.70 8.28 2.88
CA ARG A 37 -9.75 7.67 2.05
C ARG A 37 -9.67 8.02 0.55
N CYS A 38 -8.47 8.38 0.07
CA CYS A 38 -8.20 8.50 -1.35
C CYS A 38 -7.74 7.14 -1.90
N VAL A 39 -8.19 6.81 -3.11
CA VAL A 39 -7.78 5.62 -3.85
C VAL A 39 -6.84 6.08 -4.96
N VAL A 40 -5.63 5.51 -5.01
CA VAL A 40 -4.66 5.79 -6.07
C VAL A 40 -4.08 4.49 -6.61
N VAL A 41 -3.85 4.44 -7.92
CA VAL A 41 -3.13 3.34 -8.55
C VAL A 41 -1.68 3.74 -8.67
N LEU A 42 -0.78 2.95 -8.07
CA LEU A 42 0.65 3.20 -8.09
C LEU A 42 1.41 1.88 -8.37
N PRO A 43 2.58 1.94 -9.01
CA PRO A 43 3.44 0.79 -9.17
C PRO A 43 3.95 0.29 -7.81
N VAL A 44 4.32 -0.99 -7.72
CA VAL A 44 5.03 -1.58 -6.59
C VAL A 44 6.44 -1.97 -7.03
N TYR A 45 7.45 -1.52 -6.29
CA TYR A 45 8.86 -1.81 -6.56
C TYR A 45 9.53 -2.61 -5.44
N ILE A 46 10.55 -3.38 -5.81
CA ILE A 46 11.46 -4.08 -4.87
C ILE A 46 12.89 -3.49 -4.90
N GLU A 47 13.81 -4.09 -4.17
CA GLU A 47 15.15 -3.54 -3.85
C GLU A 47 15.98 -3.14 -5.10
N ASN A 48 15.76 -3.79 -6.25
CA ASN A 48 16.51 -3.55 -7.48
C ASN A 48 15.84 -2.61 -8.49
N SER A 49 14.85 -1.81 -8.08
CA SER A 49 14.05 -1.00 -9.02
C SER A 49 13.19 -1.78 -9.99
N GLU A 50 13.08 -3.09 -9.79
CA GLU A 50 12.15 -3.91 -10.52
C GLU A 50 10.73 -3.58 -10.06
N LYS A 51 9.88 -3.22 -11.01
CA LYS A 51 8.44 -3.09 -10.82
C LYS A 51 7.86 -4.50 -10.84
N ILE A 52 7.17 -4.88 -9.77
CA ILE A 52 6.55 -6.21 -9.64
C ILE A 52 5.05 -6.21 -9.93
N ASP A 53 4.38 -5.05 -9.79
CA ASP A 53 2.94 -4.93 -10.04
C ASP A 53 2.49 -3.46 -10.15
N ASP A 54 1.24 -3.24 -10.55
CA ASP A 54 0.45 -2.03 -10.26
C ASP A 54 -0.61 -2.36 -9.21
N ALA A 55 -0.63 -1.61 -8.11
CA ALA A 55 -1.55 -1.86 -7.01
C ALA A 55 -2.47 -0.66 -6.74
N VAL A 56 -3.63 -0.98 -6.18
CA VAL A 56 -4.56 0.02 -5.63
C VAL A 56 -4.16 0.32 -4.18
N TYR A 57 -3.79 1.56 -3.90
CA TYR A 57 -3.45 2.04 -2.57
C TYR A 57 -4.63 2.80 -1.96
N ILE A 58 -4.95 2.50 -0.71
CA ILE A 58 -5.96 3.21 0.08
C ILE A 58 -5.37 3.54 1.44
N PHE A 59 -5.41 4.81 1.83
CA PHE A 59 -4.86 5.27 3.10
C PHE A 59 -5.95 5.63 4.11
N PHE A 60 -5.81 5.10 5.34
CA PHE A 60 -6.71 5.37 6.46
C PHE A 60 -5.92 6.08 7.57
N LYS A 61 -6.29 7.35 7.86
CA LYS A 61 -5.63 8.16 8.89
C LYS A 61 -6.30 7.93 10.25
N SER A 62 -5.49 7.69 11.28
CA SER A 62 -5.92 7.63 12.68
C SER A 62 -6.69 8.90 13.10
N PRO A 63 -7.72 8.80 13.97
CA PRO A 63 -8.24 7.57 14.61
C PRO A 63 -9.21 6.77 13.72
N ALA A 64 -9.47 7.23 12.49
CA ALA A 64 -10.40 6.59 11.55
C ALA A 64 -9.73 5.45 10.75
N SER A 65 -9.09 4.52 11.45
CA SER A 65 -8.49 3.30 10.92
C SER A 65 -8.98 2.09 11.74
N TYR A 66 -8.83 0.87 11.22
CA TYR A 66 -9.18 -0.35 11.97
C TYR A 66 -8.35 -0.50 13.26
N THR A 67 -7.12 0.02 13.23
CA THR A 67 -6.18 0.09 14.36
C THR A 67 -6.03 1.51 14.85
#